data_AF-A0A0K2VJ16-F1
#
_entry.id   AF-A0A0K2VJ16-F1
#
_cell.length_a   1.000
_cell.length_b   1.000
_cell.length_c   1.000
_cell.angle_alpha   90.00
_cell.angle_beta   90.00
_cell.angle_gamma   90.00
#
_symmetry.space_group_name_H-M   'P 1'
#
loop_
_entity.id
_entity.type
_entity.pdbx_description
1 polymer ?
#
loop_
_entity_poly.entity_id
_entity_poly.type
_entity_poly.pdbx_seq_one_letter_code
_entity_poly.pdbx_strand_id
1 'polypeptide(L)'
;MEEGWNAIGNYYSESIVDKAWRGAEAYHFLMLAQRQLYAGSVDDAMKTCLHLRTFDDILNEEDIYSLLALSSCANRAFGTCSRAFIKLESIEEELGNSNDYGELAMDIFTKHGPKDTRSNRAECANCETMIPDWVNTCPSCQTKFPTCIVTGRPLMNLSKVWSCNTCHHQAYEEDITMKRNCPLCHFLIRV
;
A
#
# COMPACT_ATOMS: atom_id res chain seq x y z
N MET A 1 -13.23 8.96 -42.40
CA MET A 1 -12.03 9.59 -41.78
C MET A 1 -12.31 10.23 -40.41
N GLU A 2 -13.57 10.31 -39.95
CA GLU A 2 -13.90 10.86 -38.61
C GLU A 2 -13.83 9.82 -37.47
N GLU A 3 -13.87 8.52 -37.77
CA GLU A 3 -13.82 7.46 -36.75
C GLU A 3 -12.46 7.35 -36.03
N GLY A 4 -11.37 7.81 -36.66
CA GLY A 4 -10.01 7.74 -36.10
C GLY A 4 -9.71 8.80 -35.02
N TRP A 5 -10.40 9.94 -35.04
CA TRP A 5 -10.13 11.04 -34.10
C TRP A 5 -10.83 10.81 -32.74
N ASN A 6 -11.98 10.13 -32.73
CA ASN A 6 -12.70 9.81 -31.50
C ASN A 6 -12.00 8.73 -30.65
N ALA A 7 -11.32 7.77 -31.29
CA ALA A 7 -10.57 6.73 -30.58
C ALA A 7 -9.31 7.28 -29.90
N ILE A 8 -8.59 8.20 -30.55
CA ILE A 8 -7.38 8.83 -30.00
C ILE A 8 -7.73 9.79 -28.85
N GLY A 9 -8.85 10.52 -28.97
CA GLY A 9 -9.36 11.38 -27.89
C GLY A 9 -9.79 10.61 -26.64
N ASN A 10 -10.49 9.46 -26.80
CA ASN A 10 -10.86 8.60 -25.68
C ASN A 10 -9.63 7.99 -25.00
N TYR A 11 -8.65 7.48 -25.76
CA TYR A 11 -7.43 6.89 -25.20
C TYR A 11 -6.57 7.89 -24.41
N TYR A 12 -6.46 9.13 -24.90
CA TYR A 12 -5.79 10.20 -24.16
C TYR A 12 -6.52 10.55 -22.86
N SER A 13 -7.86 10.61 -22.89
CA SER A 13 -8.68 10.95 -21.71
C SER A 13 -8.66 9.89 -20.62
N GLU A 14 -8.71 8.60 -20.96
CA GLU A 14 -8.59 7.48 -20.02
C GLU A 14 -7.22 7.53 -19.33
N SER A 15 -6.14 7.74 -20.09
CA SER A 15 -4.79 7.83 -19.52
C SER A 15 -4.58 9.00 -18.55
N ILE A 16 -5.29 10.12 -18.76
CA ILE A 16 -5.21 11.31 -17.90
C ILE A 16 -6.01 11.09 -16.61
N VAL A 17 -7.21 10.50 -16.74
CA VAL A 17 -8.07 10.18 -15.59
C VAL A 17 -7.42 9.12 -14.71
N ASP A 18 -6.82 8.09 -15.30
CA ASP A 18 -6.08 7.05 -14.55
C ASP A 18 -4.88 7.65 -13.80
N LYS A 19 -4.15 8.58 -14.42
CA LYS A 19 -3.08 9.33 -13.75
C LYS A 19 -3.59 10.21 -12.61
N ALA A 20 -4.78 10.80 -12.75
CA ALA A 20 -5.38 11.61 -11.69
C ALA A 20 -5.76 10.75 -10.47
N TRP A 21 -6.29 9.55 -10.70
CA TRP A 21 -6.61 8.62 -9.61
C TRP A 21 -5.37 8.16 -8.87
N ARG A 22 -4.27 7.90 -9.58
CA ARG A 22 -3.00 7.51 -8.95
C ARG A 22 -2.51 8.52 -7.91
N GLY A 23 -2.61 9.81 -8.21
CA GLY A 23 -2.29 10.88 -7.26
C GLY A 23 -3.21 10.85 -6.04
N ALA A 24 -4.51 10.70 -6.24
CA ALA A 24 -5.48 10.59 -5.15
C ALA A 24 -5.25 9.34 -4.28
N GLU A 25 -4.92 8.19 -4.89
CA GLU A 25 -4.59 6.95 -4.19
C GLU A 25 -3.38 7.11 -3.27
N ALA A 26 -2.31 7.76 -3.74
CA ALA A 26 -1.10 7.96 -2.98
C ALA A 26 -1.40 8.66 -1.63
N TYR A 27 -2.07 9.81 -1.69
CA TYR A 27 -2.44 10.56 -0.48
C TYR A 27 -3.52 9.85 0.34
N HIS A 28 -4.46 9.15 -0.31
CA HIS A 28 -5.46 8.34 0.40
C HIS A 28 -4.79 7.27 1.27
N PHE A 29 -3.87 6.49 0.71
CA PHE A 29 -3.16 5.46 1.48
C PHE A 29 -2.21 6.06 2.53
N LEU A 30 -1.62 7.23 2.28
CA LEU A 30 -0.78 7.93 3.25
C LEU A 30 -1.60 8.31 4.50
N MET A 31 -2.75 8.94 4.28
CA MET A 31 -3.68 9.29 5.35
C MET A 31 -4.27 8.06 6.04
N LEU A 32 -4.57 6.99 5.28
CA LEU A 32 -5.11 5.75 5.82
C LEU A 32 -4.11 5.07 6.77
N ALA A 33 -2.85 4.94 6.37
CA ALA A 33 -1.80 4.36 7.20
C ALA A 33 -1.62 5.12 8.52
N GLN A 34 -1.59 6.45 8.46
CA GLN A 34 -1.51 7.29 9.67
C GLN A 34 -2.73 7.07 10.59
N ARG A 35 -3.95 7.06 10.03
CA ARG A 35 -5.18 6.77 10.80
C ARG A 35 -5.15 5.39 11.45
N GLN A 36 -4.67 4.37 10.75
CA GLN A 36 -4.53 3.01 11.27
C GLN A 36 -3.52 2.96 12.42
N LEU A 37 -2.39 3.67 12.32
CA LEU A 37 -1.43 3.80 13.41
C LEU A 37 -2.04 4.47 14.65
N TYR A 38 -2.70 5.61 14.47
CA TYR A 38 -3.37 6.31 15.59
C TYR A 38 -4.47 5.47 16.23
N ALA A 39 -5.15 4.61 15.47
CA ALA A 39 -6.16 3.68 15.97
C ALA A 39 -5.57 2.41 16.64
N GLY A 40 -4.25 2.20 16.57
CA GLY A 40 -3.59 0.99 17.07
C GLY A 40 -3.69 -0.23 16.15
N SER A 41 -4.25 -0.08 14.94
CA SER A 41 -4.30 -1.12 13.90
C SER A 41 -2.96 -1.26 13.18
N VAL A 42 -1.91 -1.62 13.93
CA VAL A 42 -0.51 -1.61 13.46
C VAL A 42 -0.24 -2.58 12.31
N ASP A 43 -0.98 -3.70 12.24
CA ASP A 43 -0.86 -4.68 11.15
C ASP A 43 -1.37 -4.11 9.82
N ASP A 44 -2.55 -3.50 9.85
CA ASP A 44 -3.15 -2.86 8.68
C ASP A 44 -2.31 -1.66 8.25
N ALA A 45 -1.83 -0.85 9.20
CA ALA A 45 -0.93 0.26 8.92
C ALA A 45 0.32 -0.17 8.16
N MET A 46 0.98 -1.24 8.63
CA MET A 46 2.17 -1.78 7.97
C MET A 46 1.85 -2.26 6.55
N LYS A 47 0.74 -2.98 6.36
CA LYS A 47 0.28 -3.44 5.04
C LYS A 47 0.03 -2.28 4.09
N THR A 48 -0.65 -1.23 4.55
CA THR A 48 -0.86 0.00 3.79
C THR A 48 0.48 0.66 3.44
N CYS A 49 1.44 0.75 4.37
CA CYS A 49 2.77 1.31 4.11
C CYS A 49 3.59 0.48 3.11
N LEU A 50 3.46 -0.84 3.13
CA LEU A 50 4.11 -1.71 2.15
C LEU A 50 3.62 -1.45 0.73
N HIS A 51 2.33 -1.11 0.58
CA HIS A 51 1.76 -0.66 -0.68
C HIS A 51 2.18 0.77 -1.03
N LEU A 52 2.28 1.69 -0.06
CA LEU A 52 2.67 3.08 -0.30
C LEU A 52 4.00 3.25 -1.06
N ARG A 53 4.92 2.29 -0.92
CA ARG A 53 6.17 2.23 -1.70
C ARG A 53 5.98 2.22 -3.21
N THR A 54 4.79 1.89 -3.70
CA THR A 54 4.48 1.99 -5.13
C THR A 54 4.11 3.41 -5.57
N PHE A 55 4.28 4.43 -4.71
CA PHE A 55 3.96 5.84 -4.99
C PHE A 55 5.14 6.77 -4.68
N ASP A 56 6.38 6.26 -4.77
CA ASP A 56 7.64 7.00 -4.60
C ASP A 56 7.90 8.04 -5.70
N ASP A 57 7.19 7.94 -6.82
CA ASP A 57 7.12 8.94 -7.89
C ASP A 57 6.23 10.15 -7.55
N ILE A 58 5.38 10.05 -6.52
CA ILE A 58 4.38 11.08 -6.15
C ILE A 58 4.64 11.62 -4.75
N LEU A 59 4.94 10.75 -3.79
CA LEU A 59 5.19 11.10 -2.41
C LEU A 59 6.69 11.12 -2.15
N ASN A 60 7.11 11.89 -1.15
CA ASN A 60 8.49 11.89 -0.72
C ASN A 60 8.88 10.49 -0.21
N GLU A 61 10.02 9.98 -0.69
CA GLU A 61 10.46 8.63 -0.38
C GLU A 61 10.79 8.47 1.11
N GLU A 62 11.41 9.47 1.74
CA GLU A 62 11.73 9.50 3.17
C GLU A 62 10.46 9.40 4.04
N ASP A 63 9.37 10.09 3.67
CA ASP A 63 8.08 10.02 4.36
C ASP A 63 7.48 8.60 4.28
N ILE A 64 7.53 7.96 3.11
CA ILE A 64 7.03 6.58 2.91
C ILE A 64 7.79 5.62 3.83
N TYR A 65 9.13 5.66 3.79
CA TYR A 65 9.95 4.71 4.54
C TYR A 65 9.96 5.01 6.04
N SER A 66 9.80 6.27 6.45
CA SER A 66 9.62 6.66 7.87
C SER A 66 8.34 6.05 8.43
N LEU A 67 7.23 6.14 7.70
CA LEU A 67 5.97 5.56 8.12
C LEU A 67 6.00 4.02 8.10
N LEU A 68 6.71 3.43 7.13
CA LEU A 68 6.93 1.98 7.09
C LEU A 68 7.80 1.50 8.25
N ALA A 69 8.88 2.20 8.59
CA ALA A 69 9.75 1.87 9.72
C ALA A 69 8.95 1.94 11.04
N LEU A 70 8.19 3.03 11.24
CA LEU A 70 7.36 3.20 12.43
C LEU A 70 6.29 2.10 12.54
N SER A 71 5.53 1.86 11.46
CA SER A 71 4.44 0.87 11.46
C SER A 71 4.94 -0.57 11.63
N SER A 72 6.02 -0.94 10.94
CA SER A 72 6.61 -2.27 11.07
C SER A 72 7.29 -2.49 12.43
N CYS A 73 7.91 -1.46 13.03
CA CYS A 73 8.42 -1.51 14.39
C CYS A 73 7.27 -1.74 15.40
N ALA A 74 6.20 -0.96 15.31
CA ALA A 74 5.01 -1.12 16.15
C ALA A 74 4.36 -2.51 15.96
N ASN A 75 4.37 -3.02 14.73
CA ASN A 75 3.86 -4.35 14.38
C ASN A 75 4.83 -5.49 14.74
N ARG A 76 6.04 -5.20 15.24
CA ARG A 76 7.12 -6.16 15.54
C ARG A 76 7.60 -6.97 14.32
N ALA A 77 7.40 -6.44 13.11
CA ALA A 77 7.95 -6.97 11.88
C ALA A 77 9.36 -6.41 11.67
N PHE A 78 10.31 -6.80 12.52
CA PHE A 78 11.65 -6.20 12.57
C PHE A 78 12.50 -6.46 11.32
N GLY A 79 12.23 -7.52 10.56
CA GLY A 79 12.87 -7.74 9.26
C GLY A 79 12.39 -6.71 8.23
N THR A 80 11.10 -6.38 8.24
CA THR A 80 10.54 -5.30 7.41
C THR A 80 11.03 -3.93 7.87
N CYS A 81 11.06 -3.69 9.18
CA CYS A 81 11.58 -2.47 9.78
C CYS A 81 13.03 -2.22 9.39
N SER A 82 13.89 -3.22 9.50
CA SER A 82 15.31 -3.10 9.13
C SER A 82 15.51 -2.74 7.66
N ARG A 83 14.73 -3.34 6.74
CA ARG A 83 14.76 -2.97 5.32
C ARG A 83 14.35 -1.52 5.07
N ALA A 84 13.41 -1.00 5.86
CA ALA A 84 13.02 0.41 5.78
C ALA A 84 14.13 1.33 6.27
N PHE A 85 14.79 1.00 7.39
CA PHE A 85 15.95 1.75 7.90
C PHE A 85 17.12 1.80 6.91
N ILE A 86 17.48 0.67 6.27
CA ILE A 86 18.52 0.64 5.23
C ILE A 86 18.21 1.67 4.12
N LYS A 87 16.94 1.81 3.75
CA LYS A 87 16.54 2.77 2.71
C LYS A 87 16.56 4.21 3.22
N LEU A 88 16.18 4.46 4.48
CA LEU A 88 16.28 5.77 5.11
C LEU A 88 17.73 6.24 5.26
N GLU A 89 18.64 5.35 5.69
CA GLU A 89 20.08 5.61 5.76
C GLU A 89 20.65 5.98 4.38
N SER A 90 20.25 5.26 3.33
CA SER A 90 20.65 5.59 1.95
C SER A 90 20.18 6.98 1.51
N ILE A 91 18.96 7.38 1.87
CA ILE A 91 18.43 8.73 1.55
C ILE A 91 19.20 9.80 2.33
N GLU A 92 19.48 9.54 3.60
CA GLU A 92 20.23 10.44 4.49
C GLU A 92 21.68 10.67 4.01
N GLU A 93 22.35 9.60 3.56
CA GLU A 93 23.70 9.66 2.97
C GLU A 93 23.72 10.51 1.69
N GLU A 94 22.72 10.35 0.81
CA GLU A 94 22.58 11.15 -0.42
C GLU A 94 22.37 12.65 -0.14
N LEU A 95 21.69 12.98 0.96
CA LEU A 95 21.44 14.36 1.38
C LEU A 95 22.64 14.98 2.14
N GLY A 96 23.63 14.17 2.54
CA GLY A 96 24.77 14.63 3.33
C GLY A 96 24.38 15.07 4.75
N ASN A 97 23.34 14.45 5.32
CA ASN A 97 22.81 14.77 6.64
C ASN A 97 23.57 14.05 7.78
N SER A 98 23.14 14.26 9.03
CA SER A 98 23.56 13.49 10.21
C SER A 98 23.27 11.99 10.04
N ASN A 99 23.87 11.08 10.83
CA ASN A 99 23.61 9.63 10.78
C ASN A 99 22.48 9.22 11.74
N ASP A 100 21.35 9.94 11.69
CA ASP A 100 20.31 9.82 12.72
C ASP A 100 19.53 8.51 12.56
N TYR A 101 19.25 8.09 11.32
CA TYR A 101 18.58 6.81 11.06
C TYR A 101 19.44 5.61 11.47
N GLY A 102 20.75 5.67 11.22
CA GLY A 102 21.68 4.60 11.61
C GLY A 102 21.80 4.44 13.13
N GLU A 103 21.82 5.55 13.88
CA GLU A 103 21.80 5.52 15.34
C GLU A 103 20.49 4.92 15.89
N LEU A 104 19.34 5.34 15.35
CA LEU A 104 18.04 4.80 15.76
C LEU A 104 17.90 3.31 15.41
N ALA A 105 18.41 2.88 14.25
CA ALA A 105 18.45 1.48 13.85
C ALA A 105 19.24 0.64 14.86
N MET A 106 20.40 1.11 15.30
CA MET A 106 21.23 0.42 16.30
C MET A 106 20.49 0.25 17.64
N ASP A 107 19.79 1.29 18.10
CA ASP A 107 19.02 1.28 19.35
C ASP A 107 17.87 0.27 19.36
N ILE A 108 17.28 0.02 18.18
CA ILE A 108 16.20 -0.95 17.98
C ILE A 108 16.78 -2.36 17.83
N PHE A 109 17.71 -2.56 16.89
CA PHE A 109 18.09 -3.90 16.44
C PHE A 109 19.10 -4.61 17.34
N THR A 110 19.79 -3.89 18.23
CA THR A 110 20.57 -4.50 19.33
C THR A 110 19.68 -5.24 20.33
N LYS A 111 18.43 -4.79 20.51
CA LYS A 111 17.42 -5.40 21.41
C LYS A 111 16.51 -6.38 20.67
N HIS A 112 16.25 -6.10 19.39
CA HIS A 112 15.29 -6.82 18.57
C HIS A 112 15.93 -7.22 17.24
N GLY A 113 16.41 -8.46 17.12
CA GLY A 113 17.03 -8.92 15.88
C GLY A 113 16.12 -8.73 14.65
N PRO A 114 16.66 -8.38 13.46
CA PRO A 114 15.91 -8.00 12.27
C PRO A 114 15.29 -9.21 11.57
N LYS A 115 14.35 -9.88 12.24
CA LYS A 115 13.64 -11.05 11.75
C LYS A 115 12.15 -10.84 11.93
N ASP A 116 11.41 -11.11 10.85
CA ASP A 116 9.96 -11.13 10.90
C ASP A 116 9.52 -12.44 11.57
N THR A 117 8.99 -12.35 12.79
CA THR A 117 8.50 -13.51 13.56
C THR A 117 7.09 -13.94 13.18
N ARG A 118 6.32 -13.03 12.55
CA ARG A 118 4.95 -13.29 12.13
C ARG A 118 4.93 -14.10 10.83
N SER A 119 4.05 -15.09 10.79
CA SER A 119 3.90 -16.05 9.69
C SER A 119 2.53 -15.97 9.02
N ASN A 120 1.84 -14.82 9.11
CA ASN A 120 0.56 -14.62 8.43
C ASN A 120 0.74 -14.90 6.94
N ARG A 121 0.02 -15.91 6.46
CA ARG A 121 0.05 -16.35 5.07
C ARG A 121 -1.37 -16.61 4.60
N ALA A 122 -1.57 -16.45 3.31
CA ALA A 122 -2.79 -16.78 2.61
C ALA A 122 -2.46 -17.54 1.32
N GLU A 123 -3.44 -18.28 0.83
CA GLU A 123 -3.34 -18.98 -0.45
C GLU A 123 -3.47 -17.98 -1.59
N CYS A 124 -2.55 -18.06 -2.55
CA CYS A 124 -2.70 -17.33 -3.81
C CYS A 124 -3.96 -17.83 -4.54
N ALA A 125 -4.90 -16.93 -4.86
CA ALA A 125 -6.13 -17.30 -5.58
C ALA A 125 -5.92 -17.87 -7.00
N ASN A 126 -4.70 -17.81 -7.54
CA ASN A 126 -4.40 -18.34 -8.88
C ASN A 126 -3.57 -19.63 -8.87
N CYS A 127 -2.61 -19.79 -7.93
CA CYS A 127 -1.68 -20.93 -7.93
C CYS A 127 -1.59 -21.65 -6.58
N GLU A 128 -2.45 -21.28 -5.62
CA GLU A 128 -2.61 -21.92 -4.30
C GLU A 128 -1.36 -21.91 -3.42
N THR A 129 -0.29 -21.25 -3.85
CA THR A 129 0.95 -21.12 -3.08
C THR A 129 0.70 -20.27 -1.84
N MET A 130 1.19 -20.73 -0.68
CA MET A 130 1.13 -20.00 0.59
C MET A 130 2.11 -18.83 0.61
N ILE A 131 1.57 -17.63 0.41
CA ILE A 131 2.32 -16.37 0.33
C ILE A 131 2.01 -15.48 1.53
N PRO A 132 2.90 -14.55 1.93
CA PRO A 132 2.60 -13.62 3.00
C PRO A 132 1.37 -12.76 2.67
N ASP A 133 0.47 -12.53 3.63
CA ASP A 133 -0.83 -11.87 3.41
C ASP A 133 -0.75 -10.35 3.12
N TRP A 134 0.47 -9.82 3.00
CA TRP A 134 0.78 -8.42 2.71
C TRP A 134 1.42 -8.20 1.34
N VAL A 135 1.59 -9.24 0.52
CA VAL A 135 2.17 -9.08 -0.83
C VAL A 135 1.10 -8.69 -1.84
N ASN A 136 1.43 -7.73 -2.71
CA ASN A 136 0.57 -7.32 -3.82
C ASN A 136 0.84 -8.09 -5.12
N THR A 137 1.87 -8.93 -5.14
CA THR A 137 2.19 -9.79 -6.28
C THR A 137 2.64 -11.15 -5.75
N CYS A 138 2.06 -12.23 -6.28
CA CYS A 138 2.47 -13.58 -5.93
C CYS A 138 3.90 -13.85 -6.45
N PRO A 139 4.86 -14.21 -5.59
CA PRO A 139 6.23 -14.51 -6.02
C PRO A 139 6.32 -15.77 -6.90
N SER A 140 5.34 -16.67 -6.85
CA SER A 140 5.35 -17.91 -7.63
C SER A 140 4.76 -17.73 -9.04
N CYS A 141 3.56 -17.17 -9.16
CA CYS A 141 2.84 -17.07 -10.44
C CYS A 141 2.68 -15.64 -10.97
N GLN A 142 3.24 -14.64 -10.29
CA GLN A 142 3.20 -13.22 -10.67
C GLN A 142 1.78 -12.59 -10.75
N THR A 143 0.76 -13.29 -10.24
CA THR A 143 -0.59 -12.72 -10.09
C THR A 143 -0.54 -11.49 -9.20
N LYS A 144 -1.10 -10.38 -9.68
CA LYS A 144 -1.24 -9.14 -8.90
C LYS A 144 -2.53 -9.16 -8.11
N PHE A 145 -2.47 -8.68 -6.88
CA PHE A 145 -3.61 -8.51 -5.99
C PHE A 145 -3.89 -7.01 -5.87
N PRO A 146 -5.08 -6.54 -6.27
CA PRO A 146 -5.47 -5.15 -6.08
C PRO A 146 -5.52 -4.80 -4.58
N THR A 147 -5.31 -3.54 -4.23
CA THR A 147 -5.36 -3.10 -2.83
C THR A 147 -6.78 -2.71 -2.45
N CYS A 148 -7.25 -3.17 -1.28
CA CYS A 148 -8.52 -2.75 -0.70
C CYS A 148 -8.47 -1.25 -0.37
N ILE A 149 -9.29 -0.44 -1.03
CA ILE A 149 -9.33 1.01 -0.80
C ILE A 149 -9.84 1.40 0.59
N VAL A 150 -10.48 0.48 1.32
CA VAL A 150 -10.93 0.73 2.70
C VAL A 150 -9.82 0.46 3.72
N THR A 151 -9.04 -0.60 3.52
CA THR A 151 -8.12 -1.12 4.56
C THR A 151 -6.64 -1.12 4.17
N GLY A 152 -6.30 -0.89 2.90
CA GLY A 152 -4.93 -0.99 2.40
C GLY A 152 -4.38 -2.42 2.32
N ARG A 153 -5.23 -3.44 2.51
CA ARG A 153 -4.85 -4.86 2.46
C ARG A 153 -4.91 -5.38 1.01
N PRO A 154 -4.02 -6.30 0.58
CA PRO A 154 -4.15 -6.94 -0.72
C PRO A 154 -5.44 -7.78 -0.79
N LEU A 155 -6.20 -7.66 -1.88
CA LEU A 155 -7.42 -8.42 -2.13
C LEU A 155 -7.07 -9.81 -2.66
N MET A 156 -6.78 -10.72 -1.74
CA MET A 156 -6.36 -12.09 -2.11
C MET A 156 -7.53 -13.01 -2.48
N ASN A 157 -8.75 -12.71 -2.04
CA ASN A 157 -9.95 -13.45 -2.41
C ASN A 157 -10.86 -12.58 -3.27
N LEU A 158 -10.83 -12.80 -4.58
CA LEU A 158 -11.58 -11.99 -5.55
C LEU A 158 -13.09 -12.29 -5.59
N SER A 159 -13.55 -13.37 -4.94
CA SER A 159 -14.98 -13.74 -4.93
C SER A 159 -15.86 -12.83 -4.06
N LYS A 160 -15.25 -12.03 -3.18
CA LYS A 160 -15.94 -11.12 -2.24
C LYS A 160 -15.44 -9.69 -2.38
N VAL A 161 -15.29 -9.24 -3.62
CA VAL A 161 -14.74 -7.92 -3.96
C VAL A 161 -15.81 -7.05 -4.60
N TRP A 162 -16.02 -5.89 -4.00
CA TRP A 162 -16.76 -4.79 -4.58
C TRP A 162 -15.84 -3.92 -5.44
N SER A 163 -16.37 -3.34 -6.53
CA SER A 163 -15.69 -2.34 -7.34
C SER A 163 -16.53 -1.08 -7.47
N CYS A 164 -15.90 0.08 -7.34
CA CYS A 164 -16.58 1.37 -7.51
C CYS A 164 -16.97 1.59 -8.98
N ASN A 165 -18.24 1.92 -9.25
CA ASN A 165 -18.70 2.23 -10.60
C ASN A 165 -18.15 3.55 -11.17
N THR A 166 -17.47 4.37 -10.35
CA THR A 166 -16.95 5.69 -10.76
C THR A 166 -15.43 5.68 -10.92
N CYS A 167 -14.69 5.14 -9.95
CA CYS A 167 -13.23 5.11 -10.02
C CYS A 167 -12.66 3.70 -10.22
N HIS A 168 -13.47 2.65 -10.24
CA HIS A 168 -13.07 1.24 -10.40
C HIS A 168 -12.15 0.67 -9.31
N HIS A 169 -11.91 1.42 -8.23
CA HIS A 169 -11.14 0.94 -7.09
C HIS A 169 -11.96 -0.05 -6.28
N GLN A 170 -11.24 -1.00 -5.68
CA GLN A 170 -11.84 -2.20 -5.13
C GLN A 170 -11.74 -2.23 -3.61
N ALA A 171 -12.66 -2.96 -2.98
CA ALA A 171 -12.64 -3.24 -1.56
C ALA A 171 -13.26 -4.62 -1.29
N TYR A 172 -12.96 -5.21 -0.13
CA TYR A 172 -13.77 -6.33 0.34
C TYR A 172 -15.22 -5.88 0.58
N GLU A 173 -16.19 -6.73 0.23
CA GLU A 173 -17.62 -6.44 0.42
C GLU A 173 -17.96 -6.16 1.90
N GLU A 174 -17.36 -6.91 2.83
CA GLU A 174 -17.53 -6.70 4.27
C GLU A 174 -17.03 -5.33 4.75
N ASP A 175 -15.97 -4.80 4.12
CA ASP A 175 -15.38 -3.52 4.49
C ASP A 175 -16.17 -2.34 3.89
N ILE A 176 -16.64 -2.49 2.65
CA ILE A 176 -17.31 -1.39 1.93
C ILE A 176 -18.77 -1.19 2.37
N THR A 177 -19.46 -2.24 2.84
CA THR A 177 -20.83 -2.15 3.36
C THR A 177 -20.95 -1.22 4.58
N MET A 178 -19.83 -1.00 5.29
CA MET A 178 -19.74 -0.06 6.40
C MET A 178 -19.55 1.41 5.96
N LYS A 179 -19.53 1.67 4.64
CA LYS A 179 -19.31 3.00 4.06
C LYS A 179 -20.54 3.43 3.26
N ARG A 180 -20.86 4.72 3.32
CA ARG A 180 -21.90 5.34 2.50
C ARG A 180 -21.39 5.80 1.13
N ASN A 181 -20.11 6.16 1.08
CA ASN A 181 -19.45 6.72 -0.09
C ASN A 181 -18.15 5.96 -0.35
N CYS A 182 -17.73 5.88 -1.61
CA CYS A 182 -16.41 5.35 -1.97
C CYS A 182 -15.32 6.10 -1.19
N PRO A 183 -14.39 5.43 -0.49
CA PRO A 183 -13.34 6.09 0.28
C PRO A 183 -12.43 6.99 -0.56
N LEU A 184 -12.26 6.69 -1.85
CA LEU A 184 -11.39 7.44 -2.74
C LEU A 184 -12.12 8.55 -3.50
N CYS A 185 -13.13 8.20 -4.29
CA CYS A 185 -13.81 9.19 -5.15
C CYS A 185 -15.01 9.87 -4.49
N HIS A 186 -15.39 9.46 -3.28
CA HIS A 186 -16.53 9.97 -2.51
C HIS A 186 -17.90 9.85 -3.18
N PHE A 187 -18.03 9.13 -4.30
CA PHE A 187 -19.31 8.86 -4.93
C PHE A 187 -20.18 7.94 -4.05
N LEU A 188 -21.50 8.12 -4.11
CA LEU A 188 -22.44 7.32 -3.31
C LEU A 188 -22.36 5.85 -3.73
N ILE A 189 -22.21 4.96 -2.74
CA ILE A 189 -22.24 3.51 -2.99
C ILE A 189 -23.69 3.12 -3.29
N ARG A 190 -23.93 2.65 -4.52
CA ARG A 190 -25.19 2.04 -4.91
C ARG A 190 -25.05 0.54 -4.65
N VAL A 191 -25.75 0.06 -3.62
CA VAL A 191 -25.91 -1.36 -3.31
C VAL A 191 -27.04 -1.90 -4.17
#